data_AF-A0A446AQM3-F1
#
_entry.id   AF-A0A446AQM3-F1
#
_cell.length_a   1.000
_cell.length_b   1.000
_cell.length_c   1.000
_cell.angle_alpha   90.00
_cell.angle_beta   90.00
_cell.angle_gamma   90.00
#
_symmetry.space_group_name_H-M   'P 1'
#
loop_
_entity.id
_entity.type
_entity.pdbx_description
1 polymer ?
#
loop_
_entity_poly.entity_id
_entity_poly.type
_entity_poly.pdbx_seq_one_letter_code
_entity_poly.pdbx_strand_id
1 'polypeptide(L)'
;MHKVTLEILIKAGVQVSLIGDVNQGIFAFAGADGMFLKTYADRPGVKDYKLTRNYRSLPPIIDIANRLCGRTDEPDRQPGQGGAFFVGYKDAEHLKLISSFKVRLGELGIPAAGAVILSRNTDRAAKLAGTTAAPGQGVVSIFAGAALARDQQHRYQEAFRLVCKAVVELIDEAPPGLSSALQGSPHEVWMMKLRRLLWAFTRNAETGLPPSSLQAKAEWHPKLVVNLRALLTQMDQLFGLKTVATFGNKMAKKRLEDVALSGAKADDQEANGLRVETVHQVKGESIDAVLYVATKANITALLSGTGTEDGRIGYVALTRAKNLFWLAVPHSCLGEMRADLMDAGFIEAATH
;
A
#
# COMPACT_ATOMS: atom_id res chain seq x y z
N MET A 1 -6.76 -0.66 -21.88
CA MET A 1 -6.85 0.64 -22.57
C MET A 1 -5.48 1.11 -23.09
N HIS A 2 -4.44 1.23 -22.25
CA HIS A 2 -3.12 1.75 -22.66
C HIS A 2 -2.48 1.05 -23.88
N LYS A 3 -2.54 -0.28 -23.97
CA LYS A 3 -2.01 -1.05 -25.12
C LYS A 3 -2.64 -0.61 -26.45
N VAL A 4 -3.96 -0.49 -26.49
CA VAL A 4 -4.71 -0.14 -27.71
C VAL A 4 -4.35 1.28 -28.16
N THR A 5 -4.24 2.22 -27.22
CA THR A 5 -3.80 3.59 -27.52
C THR A 5 -2.41 3.61 -28.13
N LEU A 6 -1.44 2.89 -27.55
CA LEU A 6 -0.09 2.80 -28.09
C LEU A 6 -0.08 2.19 -29.50
N GLU A 7 -0.84 1.12 -29.74
CA GLU A 7 -0.92 0.47 -31.05
C GLU A 7 -1.51 1.39 -32.12
N ILE A 8 -2.50 2.23 -31.78
CA ILE A 8 -3.06 3.23 -32.71
C ILE A 8 -2.03 4.31 -33.05
N LEU A 9 -1.30 4.83 -32.05
CA LEU A 9 -0.26 5.84 -32.26
C LEU A 9 0.88 5.31 -33.15
N ILE A 10 1.34 4.09 -32.89
CA ILE A 10 2.37 3.44 -33.69
C ILE A 10 1.91 3.28 -35.14
N LYS A 11 0.65 2.85 -35.37
CA LYS A 11 0.07 2.74 -36.71
C LYS A 11 -0.02 4.08 -37.43
N ALA A 12 -0.19 5.19 -36.70
CA ALA A 12 -0.18 6.54 -37.25
C ALA A 12 1.24 7.07 -37.55
N GLY A 13 2.29 6.28 -37.33
CA GLY A 13 3.69 6.62 -37.61
C GLY A 13 4.47 7.19 -36.42
N VAL A 14 3.89 7.17 -35.21
CA VAL A 14 4.59 7.63 -34.00
C VAL A 14 5.68 6.63 -33.60
N GLN A 15 6.90 7.14 -33.40
CA GLN A 15 7.98 6.37 -32.79
C GLN A 15 7.79 6.31 -31.27
N VAL A 16 7.79 5.10 -30.72
CA VAL A 16 7.56 4.85 -29.29
C VAL A 16 8.77 4.16 -28.68
N SER A 17 9.29 4.72 -27.59
CA SER A 17 10.26 4.06 -26.71
C SER A 17 9.55 3.61 -25.44
N LEU A 18 9.63 2.30 -25.14
CA LEU A 18 9.08 1.74 -23.91
C LEU A 18 10.21 1.49 -22.91
N ILE A 19 10.09 2.06 -21.72
CA ILE A 19 11.07 1.92 -20.64
C ILE A 19 10.35 1.31 -19.43
N GLY A 20 10.91 0.25 -18.87
CA GLY A 20 10.39 -0.36 -17.66
C GLY A 20 11.20 -1.56 -17.20
N ASP A 21 10.82 -2.08 -16.02
CA ASP A 21 11.41 -3.28 -15.43
C ASP A 21 10.29 -4.28 -15.14
N VAL A 22 10.34 -5.43 -15.81
CA VAL A 22 9.34 -6.52 -15.68
C VAL A 22 9.28 -7.03 -14.24
N ASN A 23 10.42 -7.04 -13.53
CA ASN A 23 10.52 -7.52 -12.15
C ASN A 23 9.90 -6.55 -11.13
N GLN A 24 9.52 -5.34 -11.56
CA GLN A 24 8.83 -4.35 -10.73
C GLN A 24 7.35 -4.18 -11.11
N GLY A 25 6.80 -5.06 -11.93
CA GLY A 25 5.37 -5.09 -12.27
C GLY A 25 4.47 -5.54 -11.10
N ILE A 26 4.12 -4.62 -10.20
CA ILE A 26 3.30 -4.87 -8.99
C ILE A 26 1.92 -4.20 -9.03
N PHE A 27 1.34 -4.03 -10.21
CA PHE A 27 0.00 -3.46 -10.39
C PHE A 27 -0.87 -4.39 -11.24
N ALA A 28 -0.73 -5.71 -11.06
CA ALA A 28 -1.47 -6.68 -11.89
C ALA A 28 -2.99 -6.60 -11.65
N PHE A 29 -3.40 -6.21 -10.45
CA PHE A 29 -4.80 -5.89 -10.12
C PHE A 29 -5.40 -4.75 -10.98
N ALA A 30 -4.56 -3.89 -11.55
CA ALA A 30 -4.95 -2.83 -12.49
C ALA A 30 -4.74 -3.22 -13.96
N GLY A 31 -4.46 -4.51 -14.24
CA GLY A 31 -4.19 -5.04 -15.57
C GLY A 31 -2.76 -4.77 -16.08
N ALA A 32 -1.83 -4.42 -15.20
CA ALA A 32 -0.42 -4.14 -15.53
C ALA A 32 0.51 -5.20 -14.92
N ASP A 33 0.63 -6.34 -15.60
CA ASP A 33 1.41 -7.52 -15.17
C ASP A 33 2.85 -7.56 -15.71
N GLY A 34 3.24 -6.59 -16.56
CA GLY A 34 4.56 -6.52 -17.18
C GLY A 34 4.74 -7.41 -18.43
N MET A 35 3.75 -8.26 -18.76
CA MET A 35 3.82 -9.15 -19.93
C MET A 35 3.83 -8.39 -21.25
N PHE A 36 3.17 -7.23 -21.29
CA PHE A 36 3.22 -6.36 -22.44
C PHE A 36 4.66 -5.95 -22.77
N LEU A 37 5.42 -5.46 -21.79
CA LEU A 37 6.82 -5.07 -22.01
C LEU A 37 7.69 -6.27 -22.37
N LYS A 38 7.50 -7.41 -21.67
CA LYS A 38 8.26 -8.64 -21.89
C LYS A 38 8.16 -9.16 -23.33
N THR A 39 6.95 -9.17 -23.89
CA THR A 39 6.69 -9.67 -25.26
C THR A 39 6.89 -8.60 -26.33
N TYR A 40 7.00 -7.33 -25.96
CA TYR A 40 7.16 -6.24 -26.92
C TYR A 40 8.52 -6.26 -27.61
N ALA A 41 9.56 -6.69 -26.89
CA ALA A 41 10.91 -6.81 -27.42
C ALA A 41 11.00 -7.79 -28.61
N ASP A 42 10.11 -8.78 -28.68
CA ASP A 42 10.09 -9.80 -29.74
C ASP A 42 9.44 -9.30 -31.05
N ARG A 43 8.88 -8.09 -31.08
CA ARG A 43 8.19 -7.56 -32.26
C ARG A 43 9.19 -7.14 -33.35
N PRO A 44 8.89 -7.41 -34.64
CA PRO A 44 9.72 -6.93 -35.74
C PRO A 44 9.91 -5.41 -35.71
N GLY A 45 11.15 -4.97 -35.88
CA GLY A 45 11.51 -3.54 -35.90
C GLY A 45 11.73 -2.90 -34.52
N VAL A 46 11.56 -3.64 -33.42
CA VAL A 46 11.89 -3.16 -32.07
C VAL A 46 13.37 -3.40 -31.78
N LYS A 47 14.06 -2.37 -31.30
CA LYS A 47 15.44 -2.47 -30.80
C LYS A 47 15.42 -2.61 -29.28
N ASP A 48 15.96 -3.71 -28.76
CA ASP A 48 16.12 -3.93 -27.33
C ASP A 48 17.43 -3.33 -26.81
N TYR A 49 17.35 -2.63 -25.68
CA TYR A 49 18.48 -2.03 -24.99
C TYR A 49 18.39 -2.35 -23.50
N LYS A 50 19.40 -3.07 -22.98
CA LYS A 50 19.45 -3.47 -21.58
C LYS A 50 20.30 -2.50 -20.77
N LEU A 51 19.73 -1.96 -19.69
CA LEU A 51 20.46 -1.22 -18.67
C LEU A 51 20.82 -2.21 -17.54
N THR A 52 22.09 -2.60 -17.47
CA THR A 52 22.60 -3.61 -16.53
C THR A 52 23.42 -3.01 -15.39
N ARG A 53 23.72 -1.71 -15.39
CA ARG A 53 24.46 -1.05 -14.32
C ARG A 53 23.51 -0.37 -13.33
N ASN A 54 23.63 -0.70 -12.05
CA ASN A 54 22.81 -0.14 -10.98
C ASN A 54 23.57 0.97 -10.25
N TYR A 55 23.04 2.19 -10.35
CA TYR A 55 23.60 3.39 -9.72
C TYR A 55 23.01 3.71 -8.33
N ARG A 56 21.99 2.96 -7.90
CA ARG A 56 21.21 3.26 -6.69
C ARG A 56 21.80 2.59 -5.45
N SER A 57 21.91 1.27 -5.51
CA SER A 57 22.03 0.41 -4.33
C SER A 57 23.48 -0.02 -4.08
N LEU A 58 23.82 -0.33 -2.83
CA LEU A 58 25.11 -0.94 -2.51
C LEU A 58 25.20 -2.38 -3.05
N PRO A 59 26.41 -2.90 -3.34
CA PRO A 59 26.61 -4.24 -3.89
C PRO A 59 25.84 -5.36 -3.16
N PRO A 60 25.84 -5.46 -1.81
CA PRO A 60 25.13 -6.55 -1.13
C PRO A 60 23.62 -6.56 -1.38
N ILE A 61 23.01 -5.40 -1.65
CA ILE A 61 21.58 -5.31 -1.98
C ILE A 61 21.33 -5.79 -3.42
N ILE A 62 22.26 -5.45 -4.33
CA ILE A 62 22.18 -5.82 -5.75
C ILE A 62 22.43 -7.32 -5.92
N ASP A 63 23.36 -7.91 -5.18
CA ASP A 63 23.66 -9.34 -5.23
C ASP A 63 22.42 -10.19 -4.90
N ILE A 64 21.71 -9.82 -3.83
CA ILE A 64 20.44 -10.47 -3.46
C ILE A 64 19.39 -10.23 -4.55
N ALA A 65 19.23 -8.97 -5.01
CA ALA A 65 18.25 -8.64 -6.05
C ALA A 65 18.47 -9.46 -7.33
N ASN A 66 19.73 -9.58 -7.78
CA ASN A 66 20.16 -10.40 -8.91
C ASN A 66 19.79 -11.86 -8.73
N ARG A 67 20.06 -12.44 -7.56
CA ARG A 67 19.69 -13.82 -7.23
C ARG A 67 18.18 -14.06 -7.32
N LEU A 68 17.39 -13.11 -6.81
CA LEU A 68 15.92 -13.21 -6.79
C LEU A 68 15.26 -13.11 -8.17
N CYS A 69 15.89 -12.42 -9.12
CA CYS A 69 15.33 -12.22 -10.46
C CYS A 69 16.11 -12.89 -11.59
N GLY A 70 17.19 -13.63 -11.27
CA GLY A 70 18.03 -14.30 -12.25
C GLY A 70 18.79 -13.35 -13.18
N ARG A 71 19.15 -12.16 -12.67
CA ARG A 71 19.95 -11.16 -13.41
C ARG A 71 21.39 -11.11 -12.88
N THR A 72 22.24 -10.41 -13.61
CA THR A 72 23.65 -10.16 -13.27
C THR A 72 23.96 -8.68 -13.43
N ASP A 73 23.11 -7.81 -12.86
CA ASP A 73 23.33 -6.37 -12.92
C ASP A 73 24.56 -5.97 -12.08
N GLU A 74 25.37 -5.05 -12.59
CA GLU A 74 26.60 -4.61 -11.95
C GLU A 74 26.38 -3.38 -11.07
N PRO A 75 26.88 -3.37 -9.82
CA PRO A 75 26.87 -2.16 -8.99
C PRO A 75 27.85 -1.12 -9.53
N ASP A 76 27.39 0.13 -9.66
CA ASP A 76 28.29 1.28 -9.87
C ASP A 76 28.98 1.71 -8.58
N ARG A 77 28.31 1.47 -7.45
CA ARG A 77 28.74 1.92 -6.12
C ARG A 77 29.73 0.93 -5.51
N GLN A 78 30.72 1.45 -4.81
CA GLN A 78 31.62 0.64 -3.98
C GLN A 78 30.90 0.09 -2.73
N PRO A 79 31.34 -1.05 -2.18
CA PRO A 79 30.87 -1.53 -0.88
C PRO A 79 30.97 -0.46 0.21
N GLY A 80 30.02 -0.44 1.13
CA GLY A 80 29.97 0.49 2.26
C GLY A 80 29.50 -0.20 3.54
N GLN A 81 29.34 0.57 4.62
CA GLN A 81 28.94 0.04 5.94
C GLN A 81 27.48 -0.48 6.00
N GLY A 82 26.68 -0.17 4.98
CA GLY A 82 25.31 -0.65 4.81
C GLY A 82 25.23 -2.04 4.17
N GLY A 83 24.03 -2.43 3.75
CA GLY A 83 23.77 -3.74 3.16
C GLY A 83 22.34 -4.20 3.34
N ALA A 84 22.12 -5.51 3.19
CA ALA A 84 20.83 -6.15 3.38
C ALA A 84 20.89 -7.15 4.53
N PHE A 85 20.03 -6.95 5.52
CA PHE A 85 20.00 -7.73 6.75
C PHE A 85 18.59 -8.24 7.03
N PHE A 86 18.48 -9.25 7.89
CA PHE A 86 17.22 -9.64 8.51
C PHE A 86 17.33 -9.61 10.04
N VAL A 87 16.20 -9.35 10.70
CA VAL A 87 16.10 -9.27 12.16
C VAL A 87 14.82 -9.92 12.65
N GLY A 88 14.92 -10.74 13.70
CA GLY A 88 13.77 -11.31 14.39
C GLY A 88 13.01 -10.26 15.20
N TYR A 89 11.68 -10.23 15.13
CA TYR A 89 10.86 -9.39 16.00
C TYR A 89 9.57 -10.09 16.47
N LYS A 90 9.02 -9.68 17.62
CA LYS A 90 7.69 -10.12 18.07
C LYS A 90 6.67 -9.04 17.71
N ASP A 91 5.48 -9.41 17.26
CA ASP A 91 4.44 -8.44 16.86
C ASP A 91 4.03 -7.48 17.99
N ALA A 92 4.12 -7.92 19.25
CA ALA A 92 3.91 -7.08 20.42
C ALA A 92 5.05 -6.08 20.68
N GLU A 93 6.26 -6.36 20.19
CA GLU A 93 7.50 -5.60 20.41
C GLU A 93 7.89 -4.76 19.18
N HIS A 94 6.94 -4.44 18.29
CA HIS A 94 7.24 -3.69 17.05
C HIS A 94 7.82 -2.28 17.30
N LEU A 95 7.52 -1.63 18.43
CA LEU A 95 8.17 -0.37 18.80
C LEU A 95 9.66 -0.57 19.09
N LYS A 96 10.06 -1.70 19.71
CA LYS A 96 11.47 -2.04 19.92
C LYS A 96 12.19 -2.23 18.59
N LEU A 97 11.57 -2.94 17.65
CA LEU A 97 12.09 -3.08 16.28
C LEU A 97 12.36 -1.71 15.62
N ILE A 98 11.41 -0.78 15.73
CA ILE A 98 11.56 0.56 15.15
C ILE A 98 12.69 1.33 15.85
N SER A 99 12.80 1.25 17.18
CA SER A 99 13.89 1.87 17.93
C SER A 99 15.26 1.31 17.53
N SER A 100 15.40 -0.02 17.42
CA SER A 100 16.65 -0.64 16.95
C SER A 100 17.00 -0.21 15.52
N PHE A 101 16.00 -0.04 14.65
CA PHE A 101 16.22 0.48 13.29
C PHE A 101 16.73 1.92 13.33
N LYS A 102 16.15 2.80 14.15
CA LYS A 102 16.65 4.18 14.33
C LYS A 102 18.09 4.23 14.83
N VAL A 103 18.47 3.35 15.76
CA VAL A 103 19.86 3.24 16.22
C VAL A 103 20.77 2.91 15.04
N ARG A 104 20.39 1.92 14.22
CA ARG A 104 21.15 1.57 13.01
C ARG A 104 21.24 2.71 11.99
N LEU A 105 20.17 3.49 11.83
CA LEU A 105 20.20 4.69 10.99
C LEU A 105 21.23 5.70 11.51
N GLY A 106 21.27 5.93 12.83
CA GLY A 106 22.24 6.81 13.48
C GLY A 106 23.69 6.36 13.28
N GLU A 107 23.97 5.06 13.44
CA GLU A 107 25.30 4.47 13.18
C GLU A 107 25.78 4.69 11.74
N LEU A 108 24.87 4.68 10.77
CA LEU A 108 25.17 4.89 9.35
C LEU A 108 25.07 6.35 8.91
N GLY A 109 24.75 7.28 9.83
CA GLY A 109 24.54 8.69 9.51
C GLY A 109 23.36 8.96 8.59
N ILE A 110 22.37 8.07 8.54
CA ILE A 110 21.17 8.21 7.69
C ILE A 110 20.10 9.00 8.47
N PRO A 111 19.65 10.17 7.99
CA PRO A 111 18.59 10.92 8.66
C PRO A 111 17.26 10.18 8.58
N ALA A 112 16.40 10.35 9.60
CA ALA A 112 15.08 9.72 9.66
C ALA A 112 14.21 10.02 8.41
N ALA A 113 14.34 11.21 7.82
CA ALA A 113 13.66 11.60 6.58
C ALA A 113 14.10 10.79 5.35
N GLY A 114 15.30 10.20 5.37
CA GLY A 114 15.82 9.31 4.32
C GLY A 114 15.43 7.85 4.49
N ALA A 115 14.63 7.53 5.52
CA ALA A 115 14.25 6.16 5.86
C ALA A 115 12.74 5.94 5.76
N VAL A 116 12.35 4.70 5.45
CA VAL A 116 10.94 4.28 5.38
C VAL A 116 10.73 2.91 6.03
N ILE A 117 9.58 2.74 6.66
CA ILE A 117 9.04 1.43 7.08
C ILE A 117 8.03 0.99 6.03
N LEU A 118 8.24 -0.18 5.45
CA LEU A 118 7.36 -0.77 4.45
C LEU A 118 6.58 -1.93 5.02
N SER A 119 5.32 -2.04 4.61
CA SER A 119 4.56 -3.29 4.71
C SER A 119 3.85 -3.64 3.41
N ARG A 120 3.53 -4.92 3.24
CA ARG A 120 2.68 -5.36 2.12
C ARG A 120 1.23 -4.93 2.31
N ASN A 121 0.75 -4.95 3.55
CA ASN A 121 -0.67 -4.76 3.91
C ASN A 121 -0.88 -3.38 4.54
N THR A 122 -1.90 -2.66 4.08
CA THR A 122 -2.33 -1.35 4.60
C THR A 122 -2.62 -1.38 6.09
N ASP A 123 -3.28 -2.42 6.61
CA ASP A 123 -3.62 -2.53 8.04
C ASP A 123 -2.36 -2.65 8.90
N ARG A 124 -1.37 -3.40 8.41
CA ARG A 124 -0.07 -3.52 9.09
C ARG A 124 0.74 -2.23 8.99
N ALA A 125 0.73 -1.56 7.84
CA ALA A 125 1.35 -0.25 7.68
C ALA A 125 0.72 0.79 8.64
N ALA A 126 -0.61 0.81 8.77
CA ALA A 126 -1.31 1.68 9.70
C ALA A 126 -0.94 1.39 11.17
N LYS A 127 -0.90 0.10 11.56
CA LYS A 127 -0.45 -0.31 12.90
C LYS A 127 0.99 0.14 13.17
N LEU A 128 1.89 -0.07 12.23
CA LEU A 128 3.30 0.33 12.36
C LEU A 128 3.46 1.85 12.42
N ALA A 129 2.61 2.60 11.72
CA ALA A 129 2.57 4.06 11.76
C ALA A 129 2.06 4.62 13.10
N GLY A 130 1.63 3.77 14.04
CA GLY A 130 0.98 4.22 15.28
C GLY A 130 -0.39 4.83 15.03
N THR A 131 -1.01 4.57 13.86
CA THR A 131 -2.36 5.05 13.60
C THR A 131 -3.33 4.25 14.48
N THR A 132 -3.92 4.92 15.47
CA THR A 132 -4.98 4.34 16.30
C THR A 132 -6.15 3.91 15.41
N ALA A 133 -6.76 2.77 15.75
CA ALA A 133 -7.94 2.30 15.03
C ALA A 133 -9.02 3.38 15.07
N ALA A 134 -9.61 3.68 13.92
CA ALA A 134 -10.62 4.73 13.83
C ALA A 134 -11.80 4.44 14.78
N PRO A 135 -12.32 5.45 15.50
CA PRO A 135 -13.42 5.28 16.45
C PRO A 135 -14.63 4.57 15.85
N GLY A 136 -15.32 3.77 16.66
CA GLY A 136 -16.51 3.02 16.24
C GLY A 136 -16.29 1.52 16.03
N GLN A 137 -17.26 0.86 15.39
CA GLN A 137 -17.19 -0.56 15.05
C GLN A 137 -17.80 -0.84 13.67
N GLY A 138 -17.22 -1.79 12.94
CA GLY A 138 -17.72 -2.21 11.63
C GLY A 138 -17.74 -1.05 10.64
N VAL A 139 -18.85 -0.88 9.92
CA VAL A 139 -19.03 0.16 8.88
C VAL A 139 -18.77 1.57 9.43
N VAL A 140 -19.20 1.85 10.67
CA VAL A 140 -19.00 3.17 11.30
C VAL A 140 -17.51 3.50 11.47
N SER A 141 -16.69 2.52 11.88
CA SER A 141 -15.24 2.70 12.01
C SER A 141 -14.58 2.97 10.67
N ILE A 142 -15.05 2.34 9.59
CA ILE A 142 -14.52 2.57 8.23
C ILE A 142 -14.81 4.00 7.78
N PHE A 143 -16.02 4.53 8.01
CA PHE A 143 -16.34 5.93 7.70
C PHE A 143 -15.60 6.93 8.58
N ALA A 144 -15.40 6.63 9.87
CA ALA A 144 -14.61 7.46 10.76
C ALA A 144 -13.16 7.55 10.25
N GLY A 145 -12.57 6.42 9.86
CA GLY A 145 -11.25 6.37 9.24
C GLY A 145 -11.18 7.15 7.93
N ALA A 146 -12.24 7.10 7.11
CA ALA A 146 -12.32 7.90 5.89
C ALA A 146 -12.33 9.40 6.17
N ALA A 147 -13.07 9.85 7.20
CA ALA A 147 -13.13 11.26 7.57
C ALA A 147 -11.76 11.74 8.08
N LEU A 148 -11.10 10.96 8.93
CA LEU A 148 -9.75 11.26 9.44
C LEU A 148 -8.70 11.29 8.31
N ALA A 149 -8.75 10.31 7.40
CA ALA A 149 -7.86 10.26 6.24
C ALA A 149 -8.03 11.50 5.35
N ARG A 150 -9.27 11.97 5.15
CA ARG A 150 -9.57 13.17 4.35
C ARG A 150 -9.10 14.46 5.05
N ASP A 151 -9.48 14.62 6.31
CA ASP A 151 -9.41 15.91 7.00
C ASP A 151 -8.07 16.15 7.70
N GLN A 152 -7.51 15.12 8.35
CA GLN A 152 -6.24 15.25 9.09
C GLN A 152 -5.03 14.87 8.24
N GLN A 153 -5.15 13.81 7.43
CA GLN A 153 -4.00 13.24 6.72
C GLN A 153 -3.90 13.73 5.26
N HIS A 154 -4.92 14.44 4.77
CA HIS A 154 -5.06 14.86 3.37
C HIS A 154 -4.91 13.71 2.34
N ARG A 155 -5.19 12.47 2.76
CA ARG A 155 -5.12 11.24 1.95
C ARG A 155 -6.46 10.96 1.28
N TYR A 156 -6.84 11.83 0.33
CA TYR A 156 -8.15 11.77 -0.35
C TYR A 156 -8.43 10.44 -1.05
N GLN A 157 -7.41 9.83 -1.65
CA GLN A 157 -7.54 8.53 -2.31
C GLN A 157 -7.86 7.40 -1.32
N GLU A 158 -7.26 7.45 -0.12
CA GLU A 158 -7.54 6.47 0.94
C GLU A 158 -8.93 6.69 1.53
N ALA A 159 -9.32 7.95 1.78
CA ALA A 159 -10.67 8.28 2.20
C ALA A 159 -11.72 7.73 1.23
N PHE A 160 -11.50 7.91 -0.08
CA PHE A 160 -12.39 7.36 -1.12
C PHE A 160 -12.44 5.83 -1.12
N ARG A 161 -11.29 5.18 -0.95
CA ARG A 161 -11.20 3.71 -0.87
C ARG A 161 -12.02 3.17 0.29
N LEU A 162 -11.90 3.79 1.46
CA LEU A 162 -12.66 3.45 2.67
C LEU A 162 -14.16 3.69 2.48
N VAL A 163 -14.56 4.82 1.88
CA VAL A 163 -15.97 5.09 1.52
C VAL A 163 -16.53 4.03 0.58
N CYS A 164 -15.81 3.65 -0.48
CA CYS A 164 -16.25 2.60 -1.39
C CYS A 164 -16.47 1.27 -0.66
N LYS A 165 -15.53 0.88 0.20
CA LYS A 165 -15.64 -0.34 1.01
C LYS A 165 -16.87 -0.29 1.92
N ALA A 166 -17.02 0.79 2.68
CA ALA A 166 -18.10 0.97 3.65
C ALA A 166 -19.48 1.01 2.98
N VAL A 167 -19.63 1.73 1.87
CA VAL A 167 -20.91 1.83 1.14
C VAL A 167 -21.31 0.49 0.54
N VAL A 168 -20.36 -0.28 -0.02
CA VAL A 168 -20.67 -1.62 -0.55
C VAL A 168 -21.19 -2.57 0.53
N GLU A 169 -20.71 -2.44 1.78
CA GLU A 169 -21.23 -3.21 2.92
C GLU A 169 -22.67 -2.84 3.33
N LEU A 170 -23.21 -1.73 2.81
CA LEU A 170 -24.57 -1.23 3.05
C LEU A 170 -25.55 -1.53 1.91
N ILE A 171 -25.09 -2.14 0.82
CA ILE A 171 -25.92 -2.53 -0.32
C ILE A 171 -26.40 -3.97 -0.12
N ASP A 172 -27.68 -4.20 -0.39
CA ASP A 172 -28.29 -5.53 -0.41
C ASP A 172 -27.84 -6.29 -1.67
N GLU A 173 -27.41 -7.53 -1.50
CA GLU A 173 -26.91 -8.38 -2.60
C GLU A 173 -25.90 -7.66 -3.53
N ALA A 174 -24.94 -6.95 -2.94
CA ALA A 174 -23.94 -6.20 -3.70
C ALA A 174 -23.21 -7.09 -4.74
N PRO A 175 -23.09 -6.65 -6.01
CA PRO A 175 -22.39 -7.42 -7.03
C PRO A 175 -21.00 -7.88 -6.59
N PRO A 176 -20.63 -9.16 -6.80
CA PRO A 176 -19.32 -9.67 -6.43
C PRO A 176 -18.20 -8.81 -7.05
N GLY A 177 -17.21 -8.43 -6.23
CA GLY A 177 -16.08 -7.62 -6.68
C GLY A 177 -16.38 -6.13 -6.89
N LEU A 178 -17.61 -5.64 -6.64
CA LEU A 178 -17.98 -4.23 -6.85
C LEU A 178 -17.04 -3.26 -6.14
N SER A 179 -16.67 -3.54 -4.88
CA SER A 179 -15.75 -2.68 -4.12
C SER A 179 -14.38 -2.57 -4.78
N SER A 180 -13.84 -3.68 -5.30
CA SER A 180 -12.56 -3.69 -6.01
C SER A 180 -12.65 -2.93 -7.33
N ALA A 181 -13.71 -3.16 -8.12
CA ALA A 181 -13.97 -2.48 -9.37
C ALA A 181 -14.09 -0.95 -9.17
N LEU A 182 -14.81 -0.51 -8.13
CA LEU A 182 -14.98 0.90 -7.77
C LEU A 182 -13.69 1.57 -7.29
N GLN A 183 -12.73 0.82 -6.74
CA GLN A 183 -11.41 1.32 -6.34
C GLN A 183 -10.43 1.38 -7.53
N GLY A 184 -10.59 0.50 -8.51
CA GLY A 184 -9.75 0.37 -9.72
C GLY A 184 -10.12 1.34 -10.85
N SER A 185 -10.40 0.82 -12.03
CA SER A 185 -10.86 1.58 -13.20
C SER A 185 -12.00 0.81 -13.88
N PRO A 186 -13.26 1.02 -13.46
CA PRO A 186 -14.37 0.24 -13.98
C PRO A 186 -14.63 0.57 -15.45
N HIS A 187 -14.98 -0.44 -16.24
CA HIS A 187 -15.27 -0.30 -17.67
C HIS A 187 -16.76 -0.06 -17.95
N GLU A 188 -17.63 -0.47 -17.04
CA GLU A 188 -19.07 -0.31 -17.19
C GLU A 188 -19.51 1.12 -16.86
N VAL A 189 -20.31 1.71 -17.75
CA VAL A 189 -20.73 3.12 -17.67
C VAL A 189 -21.46 3.42 -16.35
N TRP A 190 -22.30 2.50 -15.86
CA TRP A 190 -23.02 2.69 -14.60
C TRP A 190 -22.06 2.69 -13.41
N MET A 191 -21.04 1.83 -13.39
CA MET A 191 -20.01 1.82 -12.34
C MET A 191 -19.17 3.09 -12.37
N MET A 192 -18.86 3.64 -13.56
CA MET A 192 -18.18 4.93 -13.67
C MET A 192 -19.02 6.08 -13.08
N LYS A 193 -20.34 6.06 -13.30
CA LYS A 193 -21.29 7.03 -12.70
C LYS A 193 -21.36 6.85 -11.18
N LEU A 194 -21.48 5.62 -10.69
CA LEU A 194 -21.46 5.31 -9.26
C LEU A 194 -20.15 5.78 -8.60
N ARG A 195 -19.00 5.52 -9.22
CA ARG A 195 -17.70 5.97 -8.73
C ARG A 195 -17.66 7.50 -8.57
N ARG A 196 -18.20 8.26 -9.54
CA ARG A 196 -18.29 9.72 -9.47
C ARG A 196 -19.18 10.18 -8.32
N LEU A 197 -20.32 9.50 -8.12
CA LEU A 197 -21.23 9.79 -7.01
C LEU A 197 -20.56 9.58 -5.65
N LEU A 198 -19.86 8.45 -5.46
CA LEU A 198 -19.12 8.16 -4.23
C LEU A 198 -17.94 9.12 -4.01
N TRP A 199 -17.29 9.57 -5.08
CA TRP A 199 -16.23 10.57 -4.99
C TRP A 199 -16.77 11.93 -4.54
N ALA A 200 -17.91 12.36 -5.09
CA ALA A 200 -18.61 13.57 -4.67
C ALA A 200 -19.03 13.48 -3.19
N PHE A 201 -19.58 12.35 -2.76
CA PHE A 201 -19.90 12.09 -1.36
C PHE A 201 -18.67 12.20 -0.45
N THR A 202 -17.55 11.58 -0.83
CA THR A 202 -16.31 11.59 -0.03
C THR A 202 -15.81 13.02 0.23
N ARG A 203 -15.90 13.90 -0.78
CA ARG A 203 -15.35 15.26 -0.71
C ARG A 203 -16.28 16.30 -0.11
N ASN A 204 -17.58 16.03 0.02
CA ASN A 204 -18.56 17.00 0.49
C ASN A 204 -18.78 16.87 2.01
N ALA A 205 -18.35 17.87 2.77
CA ALA A 205 -18.50 17.89 4.24
C ALA A 205 -19.96 18.04 4.69
N GLU A 206 -20.81 18.63 3.87
CA GLU A 206 -22.19 18.96 4.26
C GLU A 206 -23.18 17.85 3.93
N THR A 207 -23.21 17.43 2.67
CA THR A 207 -24.15 16.44 2.15
C THR A 207 -23.52 15.06 1.94
N GLY A 208 -22.22 14.95 2.19
CA GLY A 208 -21.45 13.73 2.01
C GLY A 208 -20.86 13.18 3.32
N LEU A 209 -19.58 12.86 3.30
CA LEU A 209 -18.83 12.42 4.48
C LEU A 209 -18.66 13.60 5.47
N PRO A 210 -19.22 13.56 6.69
CA PRO A 210 -19.15 14.71 7.59
C PRO A 210 -17.72 14.98 8.11
N PRO A 211 -17.38 16.23 8.47
CA PRO A 211 -16.03 16.61 8.90
C PRO A 211 -15.63 15.95 10.21
N SER A 212 -14.37 15.49 10.32
CA SER A 212 -13.86 14.81 11.51
C SER A 212 -13.74 15.70 12.74
N SER A 213 -13.92 17.02 12.59
CA SER A 213 -13.94 17.97 13.71
C SER A 213 -15.23 17.90 14.54
N LEU A 214 -16.30 17.30 14.02
CA LEU A 214 -17.59 17.16 14.71
C LEU A 214 -17.53 16.17 15.87
N GLN A 215 -18.37 16.37 16.87
CA GLN A 215 -18.56 15.44 17.99
C GLN A 215 -19.07 14.10 17.47
N ALA A 216 -18.31 13.02 17.71
CA ALA A 216 -18.48 11.77 16.98
C ALA A 216 -19.87 11.16 17.19
N LYS A 217 -20.39 11.15 18.43
CA LYS A 217 -21.67 10.52 18.77
C LYS A 217 -22.85 11.47 18.65
N ALA A 218 -22.69 12.74 19.05
CA ALA A 218 -23.74 13.75 19.06
C ALA A 218 -24.01 14.36 17.67
N GLU A 219 -22.99 14.58 16.85
CA GLU A 219 -23.11 15.40 15.63
C GLU A 219 -22.71 14.61 14.37
N TRP A 220 -21.50 14.04 14.36
CA TRP A 220 -20.92 13.41 13.18
C TRP A 220 -21.74 12.18 12.75
N HIS A 221 -22.04 11.27 13.68
CA HIS A 221 -22.76 10.04 13.36
C HIS A 221 -24.19 10.30 12.86
N PRO A 222 -25.03 11.11 13.52
CA PRO A 222 -26.35 11.46 13.00
C PRO A 222 -26.30 12.09 11.60
N LYS A 223 -25.38 13.03 11.36
CA LYS A 223 -25.20 13.67 10.04
C LYS A 223 -24.78 12.65 8.98
N LEU A 224 -23.86 11.74 9.31
CA LEU A 224 -23.44 10.67 8.42
C LEU A 224 -24.62 9.76 8.05
N VAL A 225 -25.44 9.36 9.02
CA VAL A 225 -26.61 8.49 8.76
C VAL A 225 -27.60 9.17 7.82
N VAL A 226 -27.90 10.45 8.01
CA VAL A 226 -28.78 11.23 7.12
C VAL A 226 -28.21 11.28 5.71
N ASN A 227 -26.93 11.65 5.58
CA ASN A 227 -26.25 11.76 4.30
C ASN A 227 -26.17 10.41 3.56
N LEU A 228 -25.90 9.32 4.29
CA LEU A 228 -25.87 7.97 3.72
C LEU A 228 -27.23 7.51 3.23
N ARG A 229 -28.32 7.82 3.94
CA ARG A 229 -29.67 7.51 3.45
C ARG A 229 -29.97 8.23 2.14
N ALA A 230 -29.61 9.50 2.03
CA ALA A 230 -29.77 10.26 0.79
C ALA A 230 -28.93 9.65 -0.35
N LEU A 231 -27.67 9.29 -0.09
CA LEU A 231 -26.79 8.63 -1.05
C LEU A 231 -27.38 7.29 -1.52
N LEU A 232 -27.80 6.43 -0.59
CA LEU A 232 -28.31 5.10 -0.90
C LEU A 232 -29.64 5.17 -1.68
N THR A 233 -30.52 6.12 -1.37
CA THR A 233 -31.73 6.38 -2.18
C THR A 233 -31.37 6.77 -3.61
N GLN A 234 -30.37 7.63 -3.81
CA GLN A 234 -29.90 7.97 -5.16
C GLN A 234 -29.30 6.77 -5.89
N MET A 235 -28.57 5.91 -5.18
CA MET A 235 -27.98 4.70 -5.75
C MET A 235 -29.04 3.68 -6.19
N ASP A 236 -30.12 3.53 -5.42
CA ASP A 236 -31.27 2.70 -5.80
C ASP A 236 -31.96 3.27 -7.06
N GLN A 237 -32.27 4.56 -7.06
CA GLN A 237 -32.94 5.21 -8.20
C GLN A 237 -32.12 5.18 -9.50
N LEU A 238 -30.80 5.37 -9.41
CA LEU A 238 -29.93 5.46 -10.59
C LEU A 238 -29.40 4.10 -11.07
N PHE A 239 -29.23 3.13 -10.16
CA PHE A 239 -28.51 1.89 -10.44
C PHE A 239 -29.21 0.62 -9.94
N GLY A 240 -30.36 0.73 -9.26
CA GLY A 240 -31.08 -0.41 -8.66
C GLY A 240 -30.37 -1.04 -7.46
N LEU A 241 -29.40 -0.35 -6.86
CA LEU A 241 -28.63 -0.85 -5.71
C LEU A 241 -29.39 -0.57 -4.41
N LYS A 242 -30.14 -1.57 -3.95
CA LYS A 242 -30.98 -1.46 -2.75
C LYS A 242 -30.15 -1.42 -1.47
N THR A 243 -30.71 -0.78 -0.44
CA THR A 243 -30.09 -0.73 0.89
C THR A 243 -30.32 -2.05 1.63
N VAL A 244 -29.29 -2.56 2.31
CA VAL A 244 -29.42 -3.77 3.14
C VAL A 244 -30.40 -3.58 4.29
N ALA A 245 -31.26 -4.58 4.55
CA ALA A 245 -32.25 -4.53 5.63
C ALA A 245 -31.63 -4.27 7.02
N THR A 246 -30.38 -4.69 7.22
CA THR A 246 -29.64 -4.53 8.49
C THR A 246 -28.92 -3.18 8.62
N PHE A 247 -29.23 -2.17 7.79
CA PHE A 247 -28.59 -0.86 7.80
C PHE A 247 -28.50 -0.24 9.21
N GLY A 248 -29.60 -0.26 9.97
CA GLY A 248 -29.62 0.29 11.34
C GLY A 248 -28.62 -0.40 12.28
N ASN A 249 -28.49 -1.73 12.17
CA ASN A 249 -27.56 -2.51 12.97
C ASN A 249 -26.10 -2.24 12.57
N LYS A 250 -25.82 -2.14 11.26
CA LYS A 250 -24.50 -1.83 10.72
C LYS A 250 -24.03 -0.41 11.07
N MET A 251 -24.98 0.51 11.23
CA MET A 251 -24.75 1.90 11.62
C MET A 251 -24.91 2.14 13.13
N ALA A 252 -24.86 1.11 13.98
CA ALA A 252 -24.94 1.30 15.43
C ALA A 252 -23.74 2.11 15.97
N LYS A 253 -23.99 3.00 16.94
CA LYS A 253 -22.97 3.87 17.60
C LYS A 253 -22.00 3.12 18.54
N LYS A 254 -21.74 1.83 18.29
CA LYS A 254 -20.89 0.99 19.16
C LYS A 254 -19.44 1.47 19.11
N ARG A 255 -18.78 1.55 20.27
CA ARG A 255 -17.39 2.02 20.44
C ARG A 255 -17.12 3.40 19.84
N LEU A 256 -18.14 4.25 19.80
CA LEU A 256 -18.05 5.64 19.38
C LEU A 256 -18.25 6.53 20.61
N GLU A 257 -17.17 7.11 21.09
CA GLU A 257 -17.16 8.04 22.22
C GLU A 257 -17.69 9.41 21.77
N ASP A 258 -18.23 10.20 22.70
CA ASP A 258 -18.76 11.54 22.38
C ASP A 258 -17.68 12.61 22.52
N VAL A 259 -16.63 12.44 21.71
CA VAL A 259 -15.53 13.38 21.52
C VAL A 259 -15.42 13.69 20.03
N ALA A 260 -14.76 14.79 19.66
CA ALA A 260 -14.47 15.06 18.25
C ALA A 260 -13.78 13.84 17.63
N LEU A 261 -14.16 13.43 16.41
CA LEU A 261 -13.51 12.28 15.75
C LEU A 261 -12.00 12.48 15.63
N SER A 262 -11.58 13.71 15.37
CA SER A 262 -10.18 14.15 15.33
C SER A 262 -9.45 14.09 16.68
N GLY A 263 -10.19 13.99 17.79
CA GLY A 263 -9.71 14.12 19.17
C GLY A 263 -10.03 12.92 20.08
N ALA A 264 -10.51 11.80 19.54
CA ALA A 264 -10.36 10.52 20.22
C ALA A 264 -8.86 10.26 20.29
N LYS A 265 -8.26 10.54 21.46
CA LYS A 265 -6.83 10.50 21.72
C LYS A 265 -6.17 9.43 20.85
N ALA A 266 -5.39 9.88 19.87
CA ALA A 266 -4.12 9.21 19.66
C ALA A 266 -3.52 9.21 21.07
N ASP A 267 -3.54 8.07 21.76
CA ASP A 267 -2.60 7.87 22.85
C ASP A 267 -1.27 8.39 22.31
N ASP A 268 -0.54 9.13 23.14
CA ASP A 268 0.82 9.61 22.89
C ASP A 268 1.81 8.44 22.70
N GLN A 269 1.49 7.48 21.83
CA GLN A 269 2.48 6.78 21.05
C GLN A 269 3.05 7.84 20.13
N GLU A 270 4.11 8.49 20.60
CA GLU A 270 5.00 9.32 19.79
C GLU A 270 5.01 8.76 18.38
N ALA A 271 4.46 9.53 17.43
CA ALA A 271 4.55 9.19 16.02
C ALA A 271 6.00 8.75 15.81
N ASN A 272 6.19 7.53 15.31
CA ASN A 272 7.48 6.85 15.40
C ASN A 272 8.61 7.58 14.63
N GLY A 273 8.37 8.77 14.07
CA GLY A 273 9.33 9.67 13.46
C GLY A 273 9.81 9.20 12.09
N LEU A 274 9.37 8.01 11.66
CA LEU A 274 9.71 7.40 10.37
C LEU A 274 8.47 7.35 9.49
N ARG A 275 8.68 7.60 8.20
CA ARG A 275 7.63 7.44 7.20
C ARG A 275 7.23 5.96 7.12
N VAL A 276 5.93 5.66 7.18
CA VAL A 276 5.40 4.29 7.03
C VAL A 276 4.47 4.21 5.83
N GLU A 277 4.75 3.28 4.92
CA GLU A 277 4.04 3.16 3.64
C GLU A 277 3.82 1.69 3.24
N THR A 278 2.99 1.48 2.23
CA THR A 278 2.96 0.19 1.52
C THR A 278 3.98 0.17 0.39
N VAL A 279 4.46 -1.02 0.01
CA VAL A 279 5.45 -1.15 -1.08
C VAL A 279 4.99 -0.52 -2.40
N HIS A 280 3.68 -0.50 -2.67
CA HIS A 280 3.14 0.11 -3.88
C HIS A 280 3.33 1.63 -3.92
N GLN A 281 3.26 2.29 -2.75
CA GLN A 281 3.37 3.75 -2.65
C GLN A 281 4.79 4.25 -2.90
N VAL A 282 5.80 3.43 -2.59
CA VAL A 282 7.21 3.80 -2.77
C VAL A 282 7.79 3.33 -4.10
N LYS A 283 6.98 2.76 -4.99
CA LYS A 283 7.48 2.27 -6.27
C LYS A 283 7.98 3.46 -7.12
N GLY A 284 9.26 3.42 -7.50
CA GLY A 284 9.91 4.47 -8.28
C GLY A 284 10.78 5.39 -7.42
N GLU A 285 10.63 5.35 -6.10
CA GLU A 285 11.46 6.13 -5.20
C GLU A 285 12.86 5.51 -5.02
N SER A 286 13.80 6.35 -4.58
CA SER A 286 15.14 5.92 -4.15
C SER A 286 15.32 6.35 -2.69
N ILE A 287 15.45 5.39 -1.78
CA ILE A 287 15.33 5.62 -0.33
C ILE A 287 16.63 5.17 0.34
N ASP A 288 17.20 5.97 1.25
CA ASP A 288 18.49 5.66 1.85
C ASP A 288 18.44 4.39 2.71
N ALA A 289 17.36 4.21 3.47
CA ALA A 289 17.14 3.03 4.29
C ALA A 289 15.69 2.52 4.27
N VAL A 290 15.52 1.21 4.20
CA VAL A 290 14.21 0.54 4.17
C VAL A 290 14.14 -0.51 5.28
N LEU A 291 13.13 -0.40 6.15
CA LEU A 291 12.71 -1.48 7.05
C LEU A 291 11.47 -2.15 6.46
N TYR A 292 11.58 -3.36 5.93
CA TYR A 292 10.45 -4.11 5.41
C TYR A 292 9.91 -5.09 6.46
N VAL A 293 8.70 -4.81 6.97
CA VAL A 293 8.02 -5.68 7.94
C VAL A 293 7.10 -6.66 7.22
N ALA A 294 7.57 -7.89 7.12
CA ALA A 294 6.99 -8.94 6.30
C ALA A 294 6.30 -10.03 7.14
N THR A 295 5.35 -10.74 6.53
CA THR A 295 4.80 -11.99 7.08
C THR A 295 5.57 -13.18 6.52
N LYS A 296 5.40 -14.38 7.11
CA LYS A 296 5.95 -15.63 6.56
C LYS A 296 5.64 -15.78 5.06
N ALA A 297 4.37 -15.60 4.67
CA ALA A 297 3.96 -15.70 3.26
C ALA A 297 4.70 -14.69 2.35
N ASN A 298 4.94 -13.46 2.82
CA ASN A 298 5.68 -12.47 2.03
C ASN A 298 7.16 -12.85 1.87
N ILE A 299 7.77 -13.42 2.91
CA ILE A 299 9.17 -13.85 2.88
C ILE A 299 9.33 -15.06 1.96
N THR A 300 8.44 -16.06 2.08
CA THR A 300 8.41 -17.21 1.16
C THR A 300 8.25 -16.76 -0.29
N ALA A 301 7.33 -15.84 -0.57
CA ALA A 301 7.12 -15.32 -1.91
C ALA A 301 8.34 -14.55 -2.44
N LEU A 302 8.98 -13.73 -1.61
CA LEU A 302 10.23 -13.05 -1.93
C LEU A 302 11.32 -14.05 -2.33
N LEU A 303 11.58 -15.05 -1.49
CA LEU A 303 12.61 -16.07 -1.71
C LEU A 303 12.32 -16.98 -2.91
N SER A 304 11.05 -17.12 -3.30
CA SER A 304 10.63 -17.82 -4.53
C SER A 304 10.90 -17.02 -5.81
N GLY A 305 11.43 -15.79 -5.70
CA GLY A 305 11.82 -14.94 -6.81
C GLY A 305 10.69 -14.10 -7.41
N THR A 306 10.94 -13.52 -8.59
CA THR A 306 10.07 -12.49 -9.19
C THR A 306 9.01 -13.01 -10.18
N GLY A 307 8.80 -14.33 -10.22
CA GLY A 307 7.83 -14.96 -11.12
C GLY A 307 6.38 -14.58 -10.80
N THR A 308 6.05 -14.39 -9.52
CA THR A 308 4.71 -13.99 -9.05
C THR A 308 4.66 -12.51 -8.67
N GLU A 309 3.46 -11.92 -8.64
CA GLU A 309 3.30 -10.54 -8.16
C GLU A 309 3.76 -10.38 -6.71
N ASP A 310 3.45 -11.35 -5.83
CA ASP A 310 3.86 -11.30 -4.42
C ASP A 310 5.39 -11.33 -4.25
N GLY A 311 6.10 -12.13 -5.06
CA GLY A 311 7.55 -12.12 -5.08
C GLY A 311 8.14 -10.81 -5.61
N ARG A 312 7.53 -10.25 -6.67
CA ARG A 312 7.90 -8.91 -7.18
C ARG A 312 7.71 -7.82 -6.15
N ILE A 313 6.73 -7.93 -5.25
CA ILE A 313 6.53 -6.94 -4.19
C ILE A 313 7.70 -6.96 -3.20
N GLY A 314 8.15 -8.13 -2.76
CA GLY A 314 9.35 -8.23 -1.92
C GLY A 314 10.60 -7.69 -2.66
N TYR A 315 10.75 -8.00 -3.95
CA TYR A 315 11.82 -7.48 -4.78
C TYR A 315 11.80 -5.95 -4.91
N VAL A 316 10.61 -5.35 -5.09
CA VAL A 316 10.47 -3.89 -5.12
C VAL A 316 10.88 -3.29 -3.78
N ALA A 317 10.43 -3.85 -2.65
CA ALA A 317 10.85 -3.40 -1.32
C ALA A 317 12.37 -3.41 -1.16
N LEU A 318 13.04 -4.50 -1.54
CA LEU A 318 14.51 -4.62 -1.52
C LEU A 318 15.18 -3.54 -2.38
N THR A 319 14.76 -3.40 -3.64
CA THR A 319 15.41 -2.52 -4.62
C THR A 319 15.06 -1.03 -4.47
N ARG A 320 14.26 -0.64 -3.46
CA ARG A 320 14.11 0.78 -3.06
C ARG A 320 15.27 1.26 -2.19
N ALA A 321 15.93 0.37 -1.47
CA ALA A 321 17.01 0.71 -0.55
C ALA A 321 18.31 1.07 -1.30
N LYS A 322 18.89 2.22 -0.97
CA LYS A 322 20.21 2.65 -1.45
C LYS A 322 21.32 2.08 -0.58
N ASN A 323 21.21 2.27 0.74
CA ASN A 323 22.30 2.00 1.68
C ASN A 323 21.95 0.89 2.66
N LEU A 324 20.72 0.82 3.16
CA LEU A 324 20.31 -0.16 4.16
C LEU A 324 18.97 -0.79 3.82
N PHE A 325 18.91 -2.12 3.82
CA PHE A 325 17.67 -2.87 3.81
C PHE A 325 17.61 -3.78 5.04
N TRP A 326 16.56 -3.67 5.85
CA TRP A 326 16.28 -4.54 6.98
C TRP A 326 14.97 -5.29 6.74
N LEU A 327 15.03 -6.61 6.69
CA LEU A 327 13.86 -7.48 6.67
C LEU A 327 13.49 -7.85 8.12
N ALA A 328 12.36 -7.35 8.61
CA ALA A 328 11.84 -7.79 9.90
C ALA A 328 11.05 -9.09 9.74
N VAL A 329 11.56 -10.15 10.37
CA VAL A 329 11.03 -11.51 10.32
C VAL A 329 10.31 -11.84 11.63
N PRO A 330 9.04 -12.26 11.60
CA PRO A 330 8.35 -12.67 12.82
C PRO A 330 9.07 -13.85 13.50
N HIS A 331 9.30 -13.78 14.82
CA HIS A 331 9.96 -14.85 15.58
C HIS A 331 9.29 -16.22 15.39
N SER A 332 7.98 -16.24 15.17
CA SER A 332 7.21 -17.47 14.92
C SER A 332 7.65 -18.25 13.68
N CYS A 333 8.33 -17.61 12.73
CA CYS A 333 8.86 -18.25 11.52
C CYS A 333 10.37 -18.06 11.31
N LEU A 334 11.05 -17.31 12.19
CA LEU A 334 12.48 -17.01 12.05
C LEU A 334 13.34 -18.27 11.99
N GLY A 335 13.09 -19.24 12.87
CA GLY A 335 13.88 -20.47 12.93
C GLY A 335 13.81 -21.30 11.63
N GLU A 336 12.65 -21.31 10.97
CA GLU A 336 12.43 -22.02 9.71
C GLU A 336 13.06 -21.28 8.52
N MET A 337 13.07 -19.95 8.53
CA MET A 337 13.49 -19.13 7.38
C MET A 337 14.95 -18.69 7.43
N ARG A 338 15.63 -18.86 8.57
CA ARG A 338 16.99 -18.37 8.79
C ARG A 338 17.97 -18.87 7.72
N ALA A 339 17.99 -20.18 7.46
CA ALA A 339 18.89 -20.78 6.49
C ALA A 339 18.65 -20.23 5.08
N ASP A 340 17.40 -20.23 4.62
CA ASP A 340 17.04 -19.73 3.29
C ASP A 340 17.36 -18.24 3.09
N LEU A 341 17.20 -17.42 4.14
CA LEU A 341 17.56 -16.00 4.12
C LEU A 341 19.08 -15.78 4.03
N MET A 342 19.85 -16.54 4.80
CA MET A 342 21.31 -16.48 4.75
C MET A 342 21.83 -16.96 3.39
N ASP A 343 21.27 -18.06 2.87
CA ASP A 343 21.59 -18.55 1.53
C ASP A 343 21.27 -17.48 0.49
N ALA A 344 20.13 -16.79 0.61
CA ALA A 344 19.74 -15.67 -0.27
C ALA A 344 20.71 -14.48 -0.24
N GLY A 345 21.59 -14.40 0.76
CA GLY A 345 22.62 -13.37 0.91
C GLY A 345 22.30 -12.33 2.00
N PHE A 346 21.21 -12.48 2.75
CA PHE A 346 20.93 -11.61 3.88
C PHE A 346 21.82 -11.94 5.09
N ILE A 347 22.24 -10.92 5.82
CA ILE A 347 23.01 -11.07 7.07
C ILE A 347 22.06 -10.94 8.27
N GLU A 348 22.16 -11.84 9.26
CA GLU A 348 21.38 -11.69 10.50
C GLU A 348 21.92 -10.51 11.31
N ALA A 349 21.08 -9.52 11.59
CA ALA A 349 21.46 -8.38 12.42
C ALA A 349 21.45 -8.79 13.90
N ALA A 350 22.45 -8.34 14.66
CA ALA A 350 22.45 -8.50 16.11
C ALA A 350 21.28 -7.71 16.73
N THR A 351 20.48 -8.35 17.57
CA THR A 351 19.47 -7.65 18.37
C THR A 351 20.16 -6.89 19.50
N HIS A 352 20.15 -5.56 19.43
CA HIS A 352 20.49 -4.67 20.53
C HIS A 352 19.26 -4.36 21.39
#